data_AF-A0A369CK36-F1
#
_entry.id   AF-A0A369CK36-F1
#
_cell.length_a   1.000
_cell.length_b   1.000
_cell.length_c   1.000
_cell.angle_alpha   90.00
_cell.angle_beta   90.00
_cell.angle_gamma   90.00
#
_symmetry.space_group_name_H-M   'P 1'
#
loop_
_entity.id
_entity.type
_entity.pdbx_description
1 polymer ?
#
loop_
_entity_poly.entity_id
_entity_poly.type
_entity_poly.pdbx_seq_one_letter_code
_entity_poly.pdbx_strand_id
1 'polypeptide(L)'
;MTDATDWLRVVAAAVFDDAGRVLLARRPAHLHQGGLWEFPGGKVEPGESLEQALARELEEELGILPRRSRPLIRIRHAYPDRRVELDVWRVDAFSGEPHGREGQPVEWVAPEELPEREFPAANRPIVNAVRLPDRYLVTGEPAGDPRRFLARLDQALTGGVRLVQLRAKGLPEAEYLRLAGQAIECCRQHGARLLLNGPPGWVERVGADGVHLDSRRLASLGQRPLDSRYWVAASCHDARELARAEAIGCDFAVLSPVLPTASHPGAPTLGWGGFAELADAARIPVYALGGVGPADIPRAHGHYAQGIAAIRALWEPVSARS
;
A
#
# COMPACT_ATOMS: atom_id res chain seq x y z
N MET A 1 -25.69 -28.48 11.90
CA MET A 1 -25.12 -28.18 10.58
C MET A 1 -25.29 -26.69 10.34
N THR A 2 -24.37 -25.89 10.86
CA THR A 2 -24.29 -24.46 10.54
C THR A 2 -23.68 -24.32 9.16
N ASP A 3 -24.35 -23.55 8.32
CA ASP A 3 -24.06 -23.37 6.90
C ASP A 3 -22.60 -22.90 6.72
N ALA A 4 -21.79 -23.68 5.99
CA ALA A 4 -20.36 -23.43 5.76
C ALA A 4 -20.10 -22.29 4.75
N THR A 5 -21.04 -21.35 4.66
CA THR A 5 -21.13 -20.33 3.61
C THR A 5 -20.93 -18.92 4.17
N ASP A 6 -21.01 -18.73 5.49
CA ASP A 6 -20.93 -17.40 6.10
C ASP A 6 -19.47 -16.96 6.34
N TRP A 7 -19.16 -15.72 5.96
CA TRP A 7 -17.83 -15.13 6.19
C TRP A 7 -17.75 -14.58 7.62
N LEU A 8 -16.78 -15.05 8.41
CA LEU A 8 -16.49 -14.43 9.69
C LEU A 8 -15.87 -13.05 9.44
N ARG A 9 -16.58 -11.99 9.81
CA ARG A 9 -16.10 -10.61 9.68
C ARG A 9 -15.30 -10.22 10.91
N VAL A 10 -14.08 -9.75 10.67
CA VAL A 10 -13.13 -9.31 11.68
C VAL A 10 -12.67 -7.90 11.32
N VAL A 11 -12.63 -7.02 12.31
CA VAL A 11 -12.04 -5.70 12.17
C VAL A 11 -10.70 -5.66 12.88
N ALA A 12 -9.70 -5.02 12.30
CA ALA A 12 -8.39 -4.86 12.91
C ALA A 12 -7.85 -3.45 12.70
N ALA A 13 -6.95 -3.01 13.58
CA ALA A 13 -6.41 -1.66 13.56
C ALA A 13 -4.89 -1.63 13.41
N ALA A 14 -4.41 -0.88 12.42
CA ALA A 14 -3.06 -0.33 12.43
C ALA A 14 -3.12 1.04 13.12
N VAL A 15 -2.86 1.07 14.43
CA VAL A 15 -2.89 2.29 15.25
C VAL A 15 -1.52 2.96 15.21
N PHE A 16 -1.47 4.23 14.84
CA PHE A 16 -0.24 5.01 14.76
C PHE A 16 -0.12 6.03 15.89
N ASP A 17 1.09 6.21 16.43
CA ASP A 17 1.43 7.31 17.32
C ASP A 17 1.94 8.55 16.54
N ASP A 18 2.19 9.65 17.25
CA ASP A 18 2.70 10.89 16.67
C ASP A 18 4.13 10.74 16.09
N ALA A 19 4.86 9.68 16.49
CA ALA A 19 6.17 9.35 15.95
C ALA A 19 6.09 8.47 14.68
N GLY A 20 4.88 8.08 14.26
CA GLY A 20 4.64 7.25 13.08
C GLY A 20 4.91 5.75 13.30
N ARG A 21 5.09 5.31 14.55
CA ARG A 21 5.18 3.88 14.90
C ARG A 21 3.78 3.28 14.94
N VAL A 22 3.68 1.98 14.67
CA VAL A 22 2.44 1.22 14.75
C VAL A 22 2.39 0.37 16.01
N LEU A 23 1.25 0.33 16.67
CA LEU A 23 1.03 -0.50 17.85
C LEU A 23 0.71 -1.94 17.42
N LEU A 24 1.47 -2.90 17.96
CA LEU A 24 1.21 -4.33 17.82
C LEU A 24 0.85 -4.93 19.17
N ALA A 25 0.02 -5.97 19.14
CA ALA A 25 -0.24 -6.84 20.28
C ALA A 25 0.33 -8.23 20.03
N ARG A 26 0.70 -8.94 21.09
CA ARG A 26 1.16 -10.33 20.99
C ARG A 26 0.05 -11.30 21.38
N ARG A 27 -0.29 -12.22 20.47
CA ARG A 27 -1.32 -13.24 20.69
C ARG A 27 -0.99 -14.06 21.95
N PRO A 28 -1.96 -14.27 22.87
CA PRO A 28 -1.80 -15.21 23.95
C PRO A 28 -1.35 -16.58 23.44
N ALA A 29 -0.36 -17.19 24.10
CA ALA A 29 0.29 -18.43 23.64
C ALA A 29 -0.68 -19.62 23.48
N HIS A 30 -1.82 -19.60 24.18
CA HIS A 30 -2.82 -20.68 24.19
C HIS A 30 -3.85 -20.60 23.05
N LEU A 31 -3.86 -19.53 22.24
CA LEU A 31 -4.79 -19.39 21.12
C LEU A 31 -4.20 -19.97 19.82
N HIS A 32 -5.05 -20.19 18.81
CA HIS A 32 -4.60 -20.59 17.48
C HIS A 32 -3.57 -19.58 16.95
N GLN A 33 -2.38 -20.06 16.54
CA GLN A 33 -1.22 -19.21 16.18
C GLN A 33 -0.72 -18.29 17.31
N GLY A 34 -0.82 -18.73 18.57
CA GLY A 34 -0.36 -18.00 19.75
C GLY A 34 1.14 -17.67 19.72
N GLY A 35 1.51 -16.54 20.30
CA GLY A 35 2.90 -16.04 20.35
C GLY A 35 3.34 -15.19 19.16
N LEU A 36 2.57 -15.18 18.06
CA LEU A 36 2.77 -14.28 16.92
C LEU A 36 2.28 -12.86 17.23
N TRP A 37 2.81 -11.88 16.51
CA TRP A 37 2.33 -10.51 16.53
C TRP A 37 1.04 -10.36 15.71
N GLU A 38 0.19 -9.43 16.12
CA GLU A 38 -1.04 -9.10 15.42
C GLU A 38 -1.38 -7.61 15.51
N PHE A 39 -2.26 -7.20 14.60
CA PHE A 39 -2.94 -5.92 14.68
C PHE A 39 -4.16 -6.09 15.60
N PRO A 40 -4.31 -5.27 16.65
CA PRO A 40 -5.42 -5.34 17.60
C PRO A 40 -6.79 -5.30 16.91
N GLY A 41 -7.76 -6.01 17.47
CA GLY A 41 -9.13 -6.04 16.97
C GLY A 41 -9.77 -7.43 17.03
N GLY A 42 -11.07 -7.48 16.74
CA GLY A 42 -11.85 -8.70 16.91
C GLY A 42 -13.05 -8.79 15.98
N LYS A 43 -14.04 -9.56 16.41
CA LYS A 43 -15.16 -9.96 15.55
C LYS A 43 -16.18 -8.82 15.48
N VAL A 44 -16.75 -8.64 14.30
CA VAL A 44 -17.89 -7.72 14.13
C VAL A 44 -19.14 -8.43 14.66
N GLU A 45 -19.84 -7.79 15.60
CA GLU A 45 -21.07 -8.36 16.18
C GLU A 45 -22.31 -8.11 15.29
N PRO A 46 -23.37 -8.93 15.42
CA PRO A 46 -24.61 -8.72 14.68
C PRO A 46 -25.22 -7.33 14.94
N GLY A 47 -25.44 -6.57 13.88
CA GLY A 47 -26.04 -5.22 13.95
C GLY A 47 -25.04 -4.08 14.14
N GLU A 48 -23.75 -4.39 14.27
CA GLU A 48 -22.68 -3.43 14.45
C GLU A 48 -22.11 -2.92 13.11
N SER A 49 -21.79 -1.62 13.01
CA SER A 49 -20.99 -1.08 11.91
C SER A 49 -19.50 -1.44 12.08
N LEU A 50 -18.70 -1.34 11.01
CA LEU A 50 -17.26 -1.62 11.11
C LEU A 50 -16.56 -0.66 12.08
N GLU A 51 -16.96 0.61 12.09
CA GLU A 51 -16.42 1.64 12.98
C GLU A 51 -16.83 1.42 14.43
N GLN A 52 -18.05 0.95 14.67
CA GLN A 52 -18.52 0.60 16.01
C GLN A 52 -17.71 -0.59 16.56
N ALA A 53 -17.55 -1.65 15.74
CA ALA A 53 -16.73 -2.81 16.08
C ALA A 53 -15.29 -2.41 16.37
N LEU A 54 -14.69 -1.58 15.50
CA LEU A 54 -13.32 -1.09 15.67
C LEU A 54 -13.17 -0.34 17.00
N ALA A 55 -14.11 0.54 17.33
CA ALA A 55 -14.05 1.33 18.56
C ALA A 55 -14.20 0.46 19.81
N ARG A 56 -15.15 -0.48 19.82
CA ARG A 56 -15.37 -1.40 20.93
C ARG A 56 -14.14 -2.29 21.17
N GLU A 57 -13.66 -2.95 20.13
CA GLU A 57 -12.51 -3.87 20.24
C GLU A 57 -11.24 -3.14 20.71
N LEU A 58 -10.97 -1.92 20.21
CA LEU A 58 -9.83 -1.12 20.68
C LEU A 58 -9.99 -0.64 22.12
N GLU A 59 -11.22 -0.35 22.56
CA GLU A 59 -11.47 0.01 23.96
C GLU A 59 -11.27 -1.21 24.89
N GLU A 60 -11.79 -2.36 24.49
CA GLU A 60 -11.70 -3.63 25.24
C GLU A 60 -10.27 -4.14 25.34
N GLU A 61 -9.54 -4.20 24.23
CA GLU A 61 -8.18 -4.77 24.20
C GLU A 61 -7.10 -3.78 24.66
N LEU A 62 -7.24 -2.50 24.32
CA LEU A 62 -6.18 -1.50 24.45
C LEU A 62 -6.53 -0.30 25.34
N GLY A 63 -7.80 -0.09 25.67
CA GLY A 63 -8.24 1.08 26.43
C GLY A 63 -8.20 2.39 25.66
N ILE A 64 -8.27 2.33 24.33
CA ILE A 64 -8.27 3.52 23.47
C ILE A 64 -9.53 3.63 22.64
N LEU A 65 -9.93 4.87 22.34
CA LEU A 65 -11.06 5.17 21.47
C LEU A 65 -10.58 5.91 20.21
N PRO A 66 -10.82 5.37 18.99
CA PRO A 66 -10.40 6.02 17.76
C PRO A 66 -11.13 7.36 17.55
N ARG A 67 -10.38 8.39 17.16
CA ARG A 67 -10.88 9.74 16.84
C ARG A 67 -10.76 10.08 15.37
N ARG A 68 -9.73 9.53 14.71
CA ARG A 68 -9.55 9.65 13.26
C ARG A 68 -9.08 8.30 12.74
N SER A 69 -9.95 7.65 11.98
CA SER A 69 -9.66 6.38 11.34
C SER A 69 -10.13 6.39 9.88
N ARG A 70 -9.56 5.49 9.09
CA ARG A 70 -9.96 5.26 7.70
C ARG A 70 -9.71 3.80 7.31
N PRO A 71 -10.39 3.29 6.27
CA PRO A 71 -10.03 2.02 5.67
C PRO A 71 -8.57 2.01 5.20
N LEU A 72 -7.90 0.87 5.38
CA LEU A 72 -6.53 0.63 4.91
C LEU A 72 -6.48 -0.47 3.86
N ILE A 73 -6.99 -1.67 4.19
CA ILE A 73 -7.05 -2.81 3.28
C ILE A 73 -8.13 -3.79 3.76
N ARG A 74 -8.78 -4.48 2.83
CA ARG A 74 -9.68 -5.59 3.12
C ARG A 74 -9.11 -6.87 2.53
N ILE A 75 -9.11 -7.95 3.30
CA ILE A 75 -8.55 -9.24 2.88
C ILE A 75 -9.56 -10.35 3.16
N ARG A 76 -9.87 -11.13 2.13
CA ARG A 76 -10.68 -12.34 2.23
C ARG A 76 -9.80 -13.56 2.18
N HIS A 77 -9.73 -14.31 3.29
CA HIS A 77 -8.94 -15.52 3.40
C HIS A 77 -9.81 -16.73 3.74
N ALA A 78 -9.65 -17.82 2.99
CA ALA A 78 -10.31 -19.09 3.26
C ALA A 78 -9.28 -20.09 3.81
N TYR A 79 -9.38 -20.35 5.12
CA TYR A 79 -8.67 -21.45 5.77
C TYR A 79 -9.42 -22.77 5.53
N PRO A 80 -8.77 -23.93 5.72
CA PRO A 80 -9.44 -25.24 5.58
C PRO A 80 -10.69 -25.39 6.45
N ASP A 81 -10.73 -24.74 7.61
CA ASP A 81 -11.79 -24.85 8.62
C ASP A 81 -12.76 -23.64 8.66
N ARG A 82 -12.39 -22.48 8.08
CA ARG A 82 -13.20 -21.25 8.15
C ARG A 82 -12.88 -20.25 7.05
N ARG A 83 -13.82 -19.32 6.80
CA ARG A 83 -13.64 -18.17 5.90
C ARG A 83 -13.65 -16.90 6.72
N VAL A 84 -12.65 -16.03 6.54
CA VAL A 84 -12.50 -14.78 7.29
C VAL A 84 -12.35 -13.61 6.34
N GLU A 85 -13.15 -12.56 6.57
CA GLU A 85 -12.99 -11.25 5.96
C GLU A 85 -12.36 -10.33 7.01
N LEU A 86 -11.09 -9.96 6.82
CA LEU A 86 -10.39 -8.99 7.65
C LEU A 86 -10.55 -7.60 7.03
N ASP A 87 -11.16 -6.70 7.78
CA ASP A 87 -11.31 -5.30 7.45
C ASP A 87 -10.33 -4.50 8.31
N VAL A 88 -9.23 -4.03 7.71
CA VAL A 88 -8.16 -3.37 8.43
C VAL A 88 -8.26 -1.86 8.26
N TRP A 89 -8.23 -1.16 9.39
CA TRP A 89 -8.34 0.29 9.48
C TRP A 89 -7.02 0.89 9.93
N ARG A 90 -6.68 2.05 9.37
CA ARG A 90 -5.63 2.91 9.89
C ARG A 90 -6.25 3.85 10.92
N VAL A 91 -5.67 3.93 12.11
CA VAL A 91 -6.07 4.88 13.16
C VAL A 91 -4.92 5.86 13.37
N ASP A 92 -5.17 7.13 13.06
CA ASP A 92 -4.18 8.21 13.08
C ASP A 92 -4.38 9.19 14.25
N ALA A 93 -5.44 9.00 15.05
CA ALA A 93 -5.68 9.74 16.28
C ALA A 93 -6.65 8.93 17.16
N PHE A 94 -6.40 8.91 18.46
CA PHE A 94 -7.22 8.22 19.46
C PHE A 94 -7.16 8.97 20.80
N SER A 95 -8.04 8.61 21.73
CA SER A 95 -7.96 9.04 23.13
C SER A 95 -7.73 7.84 24.05
N GLY A 96 -7.10 8.07 25.21
CA GLY A 96 -6.67 7.00 26.12
C GLY A 96 -5.17 6.72 25.98
N GLU A 97 -4.63 5.90 26.88
CA GLU A 97 -3.25 5.42 26.82
C GLU A 97 -3.25 3.91 26.50
N PRO A 98 -2.70 3.49 25.35
CA PRO A 98 -2.77 2.10 24.92
C PRO A 98 -1.94 1.20 25.84
N HIS A 99 -2.58 0.15 26.34
CA HIS A 99 -1.97 -0.92 27.13
C HIS A 99 -2.78 -2.20 26.97
N GLY A 100 -2.15 -3.38 27.05
CA GLY A 100 -2.88 -4.65 26.94
C GLY A 100 -3.80 -4.90 28.12
N ARG A 101 -5.11 -4.66 27.96
CA ARG A 101 -6.12 -4.83 29.02
C ARG A 101 -6.42 -6.30 29.35
N GLU A 102 -6.04 -7.21 28.47
CA GLU A 102 -6.13 -8.66 28.67
C GLU A 102 -4.82 -9.27 29.19
N GLY A 103 -3.84 -8.43 29.53
CA GLY A 103 -2.51 -8.85 29.96
C GLY A 103 -1.59 -9.25 28.80
N GLN A 104 -1.98 -8.95 27.56
CA GLN A 104 -1.17 -9.15 26.37
C GLN A 104 -0.06 -8.09 26.27
N PRO A 105 1.19 -8.47 25.93
CA PRO A 105 2.22 -7.51 25.62
C PRO A 105 1.84 -6.67 24.39
N VAL A 106 2.11 -5.36 24.48
CA VAL A 106 1.96 -4.43 23.36
C VAL A 106 3.28 -3.70 23.10
N GLU A 107 3.56 -3.39 21.83
CA GLU A 107 4.80 -2.76 21.42
C GLU A 107 4.56 -1.74 20.31
N TRP A 108 5.19 -0.57 20.42
CA TRP A 108 5.26 0.42 19.35
C TRP A 108 6.46 0.12 18.45
N VAL A 109 6.19 -0.20 17.18
CA VAL A 109 7.19 -0.67 16.21
C VAL A 109 7.24 0.27 15.01
N ALA A 110 8.42 0.57 14.46
CA ALA A 110 8.48 1.32 13.21
C ALA A 110 7.92 0.47 12.04
N PRO A 111 7.17 1.04 11.09
CA PRO A 111 6.62 0.27 9.97
C PRO A 111 7.66 -0.57 9.22
N GLU A 112 8.89 -0.06 9.11
CA GLU A 112 10.02 -0.70 8.43
C GLU A 112 10.49 -1.99 9.13
N GLU A 113 10.28 -2.13 10.43
CA GLU A 113 10.67 -3.30 11.23
C GLU A 113 9.62 -4.42 11.21
N LEU A 114 8.39 -4.14 10.72
CA LEU A 114 7.31 -5.12 10.66
C LEU A 114 7.66 -6.42 9.90
N PRO A 115 8.42 -6.40 8.78
CA PRO A 115 8.81 -7.64 8.10
C PRO A 115 9.68 -8.57 8.94
N GLU A 116 10.32 -8.07 9.99
CA GLU A 116 11.15 -8.84 10.93
C GLU A 116 10.32 -9.46 12.06
N ARG A 117 9.07 -9.03 12.23
CA ARG A 117 8.15 -9.55 13.24
C ARG A 117 7.45 -10.80 12.72
N GLU A 118 7.27 -11.78 13.60
CA GLU A 118 6.57 -13.02 13.27
C GLU A 118 5.05 -12.79 13.20
N PHE A 119 4.53 -12.61 11.99
CA PHE A 119 3.11 -12.53 11.70
C PHE A 119 2.61 -13.80 11.01
N PRO A 120 1.29 -14.11 11.10
CA PRO A 120 0.67 -15.07 10.20
C PRO A 120 0.95 -14.72 8.74
N ALA A 121 1.23 -15.70 7.88
CA ALA A 121 1.55 -15.47 6.47
C ALA A 121 0.46 -14.67 5.73
N ALA A 122 -0.80 -14.82 6.13
CA ALA A 122 -1.94 -14.08 5.59
C ALA A 122 -1.87 -12.56 5.83
N ASN A 123 -1.08 -12.09 6.80
CA ASN A 123 -0.95 -10.67 7.15
C ASN A 123 0.06 -9.92 6.29
N ARG A 124 0.83 -10.60 5.42
CA ARG A 124 1.82 -9.94 4.55
C ARG A 124 1.24 -8.74 3.77
N PRO A 125 0.04 -8.80 3.17
CA PRO A 125 -0.54 -7.63 2.51
C PRO A 125 -0.88 -6.48 3.46
N ILE A 126 -1.24 -6.78 4.72
CA ILE A 126 -1.49 -5.78 5.77
C ILE A 126 -0.19 -5.10 6.15
N VAL A 127 0.87 -5.88 6.41
CA VAL A 127 2.21 -5.36 6.69
C VAL A 127 2.69 -4.45 5.54
N ASN A 128 2.45 -4.85 4.29
CA ASN A 128 2.75 -4.01 3.13
C ASN A 128 1.92 -2.72 3.13
N ALA A 129 0.60 -2.80 3.35
CA ALA A 129 -0.29 -1.63 3.38
C ALA A 129 0.14 -0.58 4.43
N VAL A 130 0.50 -1.04 5.63
CA VAL A 130 0.97 -0.21 6.76
C VAL A 130 2.25 0.55 6.40
N ARG A 131 3.11 -0.04 5.57
CA ARG A 131 4.41 0.52 5.14
C ARG A 131 4.32 1.42 3.91
N LEU A 132 3.18 1.50 3.24
CA LEU A 132 3.03 2.23 1.99
C LEU A 132 2.46 3.64 2.23
N PRO A 133 3.00 4.69 1.59
CA PRO A 133 2.44 6.05 1.68
C PRO A 133 1.16 6.16 0.85
N ASP A 134 0.41 7.25 1.00
CA ASP A 134 -0.79 7.54 0.20
C ASP A 134 -0.50 8.13 -1.19
N ARG A 135 0.75 8.54 -1.45
CA ARG A 135 1.21 9.12 -2.72
C ARG A 135 2.32 8.29 -3.34
N TYR A 136 2.04 7.72 -4.51
CA TYR A 136 3.02 7.04 -5.35
C TYR A 136 3.29 7.86 -6.61
N LEU A 137 4.42 8.55 -6.65
CA LEU A 137 4.81 9.36 -7.79
C LEU A 137 5.30 8.46 -8.94
N VAL A 138 4.80 8.71 -10.15
CA VAL A 138 5.41 8.21 -11.39
C VAL A 138 6.10 9.38 -12.07
N THR A 139 7.42 9.33 -12.24
CA THR A 139 8.14 10.47 -12.83
C THR A 139 7.68 10.73 -14.27
N GLY A 140 7.77 11.99 -14.70
CA GLY A 140 7.69 12.31 -16.12
C GLY A 140 8.85 11.70 -16.92
N GLU A 141 8.73 11.66 -18.24
CA GLU A 141 9.84 11.22 -19.10
C GLU A 141 11.01 12.23 -18.96
N PRO A 142 12.24 11.76 -18.69
CA PRO A 142 13.40 12.65 -18.70
C PRO A 142 13.58 13.29 -20.07
N ALA A 143 13.78 14.60 -20.09
CA ALA A 143 14.04 15.36 -21.31
C ALA A 143 15.07 16.46 -21.04
N GLY A 144 16.07 16.57 -21.90
CA GLY A 144 17.14 17.55 -21.77
C GLY A 144 18.09 17.26 -20.61
N ASP A 145 18.46 18.30 -19.86
CA ASP A 145 19.45 18.23 -18.77
C ASP A 145 18.94 17.39 -17.57
N PRO A 146 19.66 16.31 -17.18
CA PRO A 146 19.34 15.50 -15.99
C PRO A 146 19.22 16.30 -14.68
N ARG A 147 19.92 17.44 -14.55
CA ARG A 147 19.83 18.29 -13.35
C ARG A 147 18.42 18.86 -13.16
N ARG A 148 17.73 19.18 -14.26
CA ARG A 148 16.34 19.66 -14.20
C ARG A 148 15.39 18.56 -13.75
N PHE A 149 15.64 17.32 -14.18
CA PHE A 149 14.87 16.16 -13.75
C PHE A 149 15.04 15.93 -12.23
N LEU A 150 16.29 15.94 -11.75
CA LEU A 150 16.59 15.75 -10.32
C LEU A 150 16.04 16.89 -9.45
N ALA A 151 16.11 18.15 -9.92
CA ALA A 151 15.51 19.27 -9.20
C ALA A 151 13.98 19.15 -9.07
N ARG A 152 13.30 18.61 -10.10
CA ARG A 152 11.86 18.33 -10.02
C ARG A 152 11.55 17.18 -9.05
N LEU A 153 12.37 16.13 -9.07
CA LEU A 153 12.25 15.04 -8.12
C LEU A 153 12.39 15.56 -6.67
N ASP A 154 13.42 16.35 -6.40
CA ASP A 154 13.66 16.96 -5.09
C ASP A 154 12.48 17.84 -4.62
N GLN A 155 11.89 18.61 -5.54
CA GLN A 155 10.68 19.38 -5.26
C GLN A 155 9.50 18.49 -4.85
N ALA A 156 9.27 17.39 -5.58
CA ALA A 156 8.19 16.45 -5.26
C ALA A 156 8.41 15.75 -3.91
N LEU A 157 9.66 15.38 -3.60
CA LEU A 157 10.05 14.77 -2.33
C LEU A 157 9.89 15.73 -1.15
N THR A 158 10.28 16.99 -1.33
CA THR A 158 10.02 18.08 -0.36
C THR A 158 8.53 18.27 -0.15
N GLY A 159 7.72 18.10 -1.20
CA GLY A 159 6.25 18.12 -1.15
C GLY A 159 5.59 16.91 -0.47
N GLY A 160 6.38 16.00 0.13
CA GLY A 160 5.88 14.88 0.93
C GLY A 160 5.72 13.56 0.18
N VAL A 161 6.19 13.44 -1.06
CA VAL A 161 6.27 12.14 -1.75
C VAL A 161 7.29 11.24 -1.05
N ARG A 162 6.92 9.98 -0.78
CA ARG A 162 7.81 8.98 -0.13
C ARG A 162 7.93 7.67 -0.91
N LEU A 163 7.27 7.56 -2.06
CA LEU A 163 7.39 6.42 -2.97
C LEU A 163 7.39 6.92 -4.41
N VAL A 164 8.41 6.53 -5.16
CA VAL A 164 8.69 7.03 -6.51
C VAL A 164 8.89 5.88 -7.48
N GLN A 165 8.33 5.99 -8.68
CA GLN A 165 8.61 5.14 -9.83
C GLN A 165 9.41 5.92 -10.86
N LEU A 166 10.65 5.51 -11.12
CA LEU A 166 11.46 6.10 -12.18
C LEU A 166 11.02 5.56 -13.55
N ARG A 167 10.24 6.38 -14.27
CA ARG A 167 9.76 6.11 -15.63
C ARG A 167 10.60 6.87 -16.65
N ALA A 168 11.45 6.14 -17.36
CA ALA A 168 12.34 6.69 -18.40
C ALA A 168 12.47 5.70 -19.58
N LYS A 169 11.39 5.52 -20.33
CA LYS A 169 11.30 4.50 -21.39
C LYS A 169 12.14 4.84 -22.62
N GLY A 170 12.46 6.12 -22.82
CA GLY A 170 13.25 6.57 -23.96
C GLY A 170 14.77 6.50 -23.76
N LEU A 171 15.24 6.28 -22.53
CA LEU A 171 16.68 6.29 -22.24
C LEU A 171 17.34 4.95 -22.57
N PRO A 172 18.55 4.96 -23.18
CA PRO A 172 19.41 3.78 -23.23
C PRO A 172 19.77 3.29 -21.83
N GLU A 173 20.04 1.98 -21.68
CA GLU A 173 20.33 1.35 -20.39
C GLU A 173 21.40 2.11 -19.57
N ALA A 174 22.55 2.44 -20.18
CA ALA A 174 23.64 3.11 -19.49
C ALA A 174 23.22 4.49 -18.93
N GLU A 175 22.37 5.22 -19.64
CA GLU A 175 21.87 6.52 -19.21
C GLU A 175 20.79 6.38 -18.14
N TYR A 176 19.89 5.40 -18.30
CA TYR A 176 18.87 5.05 -17.32
C TYR A 176 19.52 4.73 -15.97
N LEU A 177 20.50 3.83 -15.93
CA LEU A 177 21.14 3.39 -14.70
C LEU A 177 21.91 4.52 -14.01
N ARG A 178 22.56 5.40 -14.78
CA ARG A 178 23.22 6.60 -14.25
C ARG A 178 22.20 7.57 -13.61
N LEU A 179 21.09 7.84 -14.30
CA LEU A 179 20.02 8.68 -13.75
C LEU A 179 19.39 8.03 -12.51
N ALA A 180 19.18 6.71 -12.54
CA ALA A 180 18.63 5.96 -11.42
C ALA A 180 19.50 6.10 -10.17
N GLY A 181 20.83 5.95 -10.28
CA GLY A 181 21.74 6.15 -9.15
C GLY A 181 21.61 7.54 -8.52
N GLN A 182 21.51 8.60 -9.34
CA GLN A 182 21.32 9.97 -8.85
C GLN A 182 19.94 10.18 -8.21
N ALA A 183 18.89 9.62 -8.80
CA ALA A 183 17.53 9.72 -8.30
C ALA A 183 17.35 8.96 -6.98
N ILE A 184 18.00 7.78 -6.83
CA ILE A 184 17.99 6.99 -5.59
C ILE A 184 18.63 7.79 -4.45
N GLU A 185 19.78 8.42 -4.68
CA GLU A 185 20.42 9.25 -3.67
C GLU A 185 19.53 10.42 -3.25
N CYS A 186 18.90 11.08 -4.23
CA CYS A 186 17.91 12.13 -3.95
C CYS A 186 16.75 11.59 -3.11
N CYS A 187 16.17 10.42 -3.43
CA CYS A 187 15.11 9.81 -2.63
C CYS A 187 15.56 9.48 -1.19
N ARG A 188 16.76 8.93 -1.00
CA ARG A 188 17.29 8.55 0.33
C ARG A 188 17.42 9.75 1.26
N GLN A 189 17.86 10.90 0.76
CA GLN A 189 17.96 12.13 1.53
C GLN A 189 16.62 12.61 2.11
N HIS A 190 15.51 12.18 1.52
CA HIS A 190 14.15 12.49 1.96
C HIS A 190 13.43 11.31 2.63
N GLY A 191 14.13 10.20 2.89
CA GLY A 191 13.51 8.98 3.42
C GLY A 191 12.48 8.36 2.48
N ALA A 192 12.62 8.56 1.17
CA ALA A 192 11.74 8.03 0.15
C ALA A 192 12.33 6.78 -0.51
N ARG A 193 11.45 5.90 -1.00
CA ARG A 193 11.81 4.72 -1.79
C ARG A 193 11.67 4.98 -3.28
N LEU A 194 12.55 4.38 -4.08
CA LEU A 194 12.51 4.44 -5.54
C LEU A 194 12.42 3.03 -6.16
N LEU A 195 11.39 2.84 -6.98
CA LEU A 195 11.18 1.66 -7.82
C LEU A 195 11.54 1.96 -9.27
N LEU A 196 12.24 1.03 -9.91
CA LEU A 196 12.60 1.14 -11.32
C LEU A 196 11.43 0.70 -12.20
N ASN A 197 11.00 1.52 -13.16
CA ASN A 197 10.18 1.02 -14.27
C ASN A 197 11.09 0.47 -15.38
N GLY A 198 11.69 -0.68 -15.11
CA GLY A 198 12.71 -1.31 -15.95
C GLY A 198 12.86 -2.81 -15.65
N PRO A 199 13.83 -3.50 -16.28
CA PRO A 199 14.15 -4.89 -15.99
C PRO A 199 14.46 -5.13 -14.50
N PRO A 200 13.93 -6.19 -13.86
CA PRO A 200 14.18 -6.48 -12.44
C PRO A 200 15.66 -6.63 -12.10
N GLY A 201 16.46 -7.20 -12.99
CA GLY A 201 17.92 -7.38 -12.78
C GLY A 201 18.70 -6.07 -12.64
N TRP A 202 18.09 -4.91 -12.87
CA TRP A 202 18.71 -3.61 -12.63
C TRP A 202 18.64 -3.18 -11.16
N VAL A 203 17.69 -3.69 -10.37
CA VAL A 203 17.45 -3.25 -8.99
C VAL A 203 18.71 -3.36 -8.13
N GLU A 204 19.36 -4.53 -8.11
CA GLU A 204 20.57 -4.74 -7.31
C GLU A 204 21.77 -3.95 -7.86
N ARG A 205 21.85 -3.78 -9.19
CA ARG A 205 22.96 -3.10 -9.86
C ARG A 205 23.08 -1.62 -9.47
N VAL A 206 21.96 -0.96 -9.16
CA VAL A 206 21.93 0.46 -8.77
C VAL A 206 21.49 0.66 -7.31
N GLY A 207 21.16 -0.41 -6.60
CA GLY A 207 20.66 -0.34 -5.22
C GLY A 207 19.31 0.33 -5.07
N ALA A 208 18.38 0.09 -6.01
CA ALA A 208 17.00 0.57 -5.91
C ALA A 208 16.21 -0.25 -4.88
N ASP A 209 15.10 0.30 -4.38
CA ASP A 209 14.24 -0.39 -3.40
C ASP A 209 13.37 -1.48 -4.03
N GLY A 210 13.25 -1.48 -5.37
CA GLY A 210 12.49 -2.49 -6.08
C GLY A 210 12.17 -2.12 -7.52
N VAL A 211 11.16 -2.81 -8.08
CA VAL A 211 10.75 -2.70 -9.48
C VAL A 211 9.26 -2.46 -9.61
N HIS A 212 8.86 -1.66 -10.60
CA HIS A 212 7.49 -1.55 -11.07
C HIS A 212 7.36 -2.22 -12.44
N LEU A 213 6.62 -3.32 -12.49
CA LEU A 213 6.34 -4.10 -13.68
C LEU A 213 5.21 -3.44 -14.48
N ASP A 214 5.42 -3.21 -15.78
CA ASP A 214 4.29 -2.93 -16.67
C ASP A 214 3.50 -4.22 -16.97
N SER A 215 2.30 -4.08 -17.53
CA SER A 215 1.40 -5.21 -17.80
C SER A 215 2.03 -6.29 -18.70
N ARG A 216 2.83 -5.87 -19.70
CA ARG A 216 3.55 -6.79 -20.59
C ARG A 216 4.56 -7.64 -19.82
N ARG A 217 5.38 -7.03 -18.97
CA ARG A 217 6.37 -7.76 -18.18
C ARG A 217 5.72 -8.60 -17.08
N LEU A 218 4.66 -8.11 -16.45
CA LEU A 218 3.87 -8.89 -15.50
C LEU A 218 3.35 -10.18 -16.14
N ALA A 219 2.81 -10.09 -17.36
CA ALA A 219 2.29 -11.24 -18.09
C ALA A 219 3.38 -12.27 -18.44
N SER A 220 4.62 -11.83 -18.71
CA SER A 220 5.70 -12.71 -19.16
C SER A 220 6.44 -13.44 -18.03
N LEU A 221 6.31 -13.00 -16.78
CA LEU A 221 6.99 -13.63 -15.65
C LEU A 221 6.26 -14.91 -15.22
N GLY A 222 6.98 -15.99 -14.89
CA GLY A 222 6.39 -17.20 -14.30
C GLY A 222 6.33 -17.19 -12.77
N GLN A 223 7.18 -16.39 -12.13
CA GLN A 223 7.35 -16.30 -10.69
C GLN A 223 7.82 -14.90 -10.29
N ARG A 224 7.86 -14.62 -8.98
CA ARG A 224 8.41 -13.38 -8.43
C ARG A 224 9.83 -13.14 -8.95
N PRO A 225 10.15 -11.96 -9.50
CA PRO A 225 11.44 -11.73 -10.16
C PRO A 225 12.57 -11.30 -9.21
N LEU A 226 12.26 -11.02 -7.93
CA LEU A 226 13.19 -10.50 -6.93
C LEU A 226 12.95 -11.16 -5.57
N ASP A 227 13.97 -11.15 -4.73
CA ASP A 227 13.89 -11.55 -3.32
C ASP A 227 12.84 -10.74 -2.53
N SER A 228 12.37 -11.28 -1.40
CA SER A 228 11.36 -10.65 -0.56
C SER A 228 11.80 -9.32 0.07
N ARG A 229 13.11 -9.02 0.12
CA ARG A 229 13.61 -7.72 0.61
C ARG A 229 13.27 -6.53 -0.30
N TYR A 230 13.08 -6.78 -1.60
CA TYR A 230 12.78 -5.73 -2.57
C TYR A 230 11.28 -5.58 -2.77
N TRP A 231 10.82 -4.39 -3.12
CA TRP A 231 9.44 -4.18 -3.53
C TRP A 231 9.21 -4.62 -4.97
N VAL A 232 8.10 -5.31 -5.23
CA VAL A 232 7.63 -5.61 -6.59
C VAL A 232 6.22 -5.06 -6.75
N ALA A 233 6.07 -4.02 -7.56
CA ALA A 233 4.80 -3.43 -7.92
C ALA A 233 4.40 -3.81 -9.35
N ALA A 234 3.11 -3.73 -9.68
CA ALA A 234 2.65 -3.94 -11.05
C ALA A 234 1.57 -2.94 -11.47
N SER A 235 1.56 -2.59 -12.75
CA SER A 235 0.43 -1.94 -13.40
C SER A 235 -0.61 -2.99 -13.79
N CYS A 236 -1.86 -2.76 -13.38
CA CYS A 236 -3.01 -3.59 -13.71
C CYS A 236 -4.13 -2.73 -14.29
N HIS A 237 -4.93 -3.32 -15.16
CA HIS A 237 -6.06 -2.67 -15.84
C HIS A 237 -7.38 -3.41 -15.64
N ASP A 238 -7.35 -4.66 -15.17
CA ASP A 238 -8.52 -5.49 -14.94
C ASP A 238 -8.29 -6.54 -13.83
N ALA A 239 -9.32 -7.33 -13.53
CA ALA A 239 -9.28 -8.39 -12.53
C ALA A 239 -8.26 -9.50 -12.85
N ARG A 240 -8.03 -9.79 -14.14
CA ARG A 240 -7.10 -10.83 -14.57
C ARG A 240 -5.66 -10.41 -14.30
N GLU A 241 -5.33 -9.16 -14.59
CA GLU A 241 -4.00 -8.61 -14.31
C GLU A 241 -3.76 -8.46 -12.80
N LEU A 242 -4.76 -8.07 -12.00
CA LEU A 242 -4.67 -8.08 -10.54
C LEU A 242 -4.40 -9.49 -9.99
N ALA A 243 -5.19 -10.49 -10.41
CA ALA A 243 -4.96 -11.88 -10.02
C ALA A 243 -3.57 -12.39 -10.44
N ARG A 244 -3.06 -11.92 -11.60
CA ARG A 244 -1.70 -12.22 -12.03
C ARG A 244 -0.65 -11.58 -11.13
N ALA A 245 -0.82 -10.30 -10.76
CA ALA A 245 0.08 -9.61 -9.84
C ALA A 245 0.15 -10.34 -8.48
N GLU A 246 -0.98 -10.77 -7.95
CA GLU A 246 -1.04 -11.59 -6.73
C GLU A 246 -0.32 -12.92 -6.89
N ALA A 247 -0.54 -13.63 -8.00
CA ALA A 247 0.10 -14.92 -8.26
C ALA A 247 1.63 -14.82 -8.45
N ILE A 248 2.11 -13.73 -9.04
CA ILE A 248 3.55 -13.40 -9.12
C ILE A 248 4.10 -12.99 -7.75
N GLY A 249 3.23 -12.69 -6.79
CA GLY A 249 3.61 -12.25 -5.47
C GLY A 249 4.05 -10.79 -5.45
N CYS A 250 3.45 -9.93 -6.27
CA CYS A 250 3.62 -8.48 -6.16
C CYS A 250 3.20 -7.99 -4.77
N ASP A 251 3.90 -6.98 -4.26
CA ASP A 251 3.67 -6.39 -2.95
C ASP A 251 2.52 -5.38 -2.94
N PHE A 252 2.26 -4.74 -4.08
CA PHE A 252 1.10 -3.89 -4.34
C PHE A 252 0.87 -3.72 -5.85
N ALA A 253 -0.29 -3.19 -6.23
CA ALA A 253 -0.63 -2.90 -7.62
C ALA A 253 -1.05 -1.44 -7.82
N VAL A 254 -1.03 -1.01 -9.08
CA VAL A 254 -1.57 0.27 -9.53
C VAL A 254 -2.66 -0.01 -10.56
N LEU A 255 -3.90 0.36 -10.23
CA LEU A 255 -5.07 0.10 -11.07
C LEU A 255 -5.46 1.37 -11.84
N SER A 256 -5.60 1.24 -13.16
CA SER A 256 -5.79 2.40 -14.05
C SER A 256 -6.43 2.05 -15.39
N PRO A 257 -6.96 3.04 -16.14
CA PRO A 257 -7.23 4.41 -15.72
C PRO A 257 -8.55 4.52 -14.94
N VAL A 258 -8.53 5.19 -13.79
CA VAL A 258 -9.75 5.43 -12.98
C VAL A 258 -10.64 6.49 -13.62
N LEU A 259 -10.04 7.63 -13.99
CA LEU A 259 -10.70 8.76 -14.65
C LEU A 259 -10.01 9.08 -15.98
N PRO A 260 -10.65 9.86 -16.87
CA PRO A 260 -10.04 10.28 -18.12
C PRO A 260 -8.69 10.97 -17.88
N THR A 261 -7.70 10.64 -18.71
CA THR A 261 -6.34 11.17 -18.55
C THR A 261 -5.76 11.65 -19.86
N ALA A 262 -5.08 12.79 -19.82
CA ALA A 262 -4.33 13.32 -20.97
C ALA A 262 -3.11 12.45 -21.34
N SER A 263 -2.76 11.43 -20.55
CA SER A 263 -1.73 10.45 -20.93
C SER A 263 -2.26 9.39 -21.90
N HIS A 264 -3.56 9.11 -21.87
CA HIS A 264 -4.25 8.15 -22.75
C HIS A 264 -5.67 8.66 -23.10
N PRO A 265 -5.79 9.68 -23.98
CA PRO A 265 -7.09 10.27 -24.34
C PRO A 265 -8.02 9.26 -25.01
N GLY A 266 -9.29 9.22 -24.60
CA GLY A 266 -10.34 8.39 -25.21
C GLY A 266 -10.32 6.90 -24.84
N ALA A 267 -9.37 6.45 -24.02
CA ALA A 267 -9.38 5.09 -23.49
C ALA A 267 -10.57 4.90 -22.53
N PRO A 268 -11.24 3.72 -22.53
CA PRO A 268 -12.22 3.38 -21.52
C PRO A 268 -11.63 3.52 -20.11
N THR A 269 -12.43 4.04 -19.19
CA THR A 269 -12.04 4.25 -17.79
C THR A 269 -12.87 3.37 -16.88
N LEU A 270 -12.29 2.95 -15.75
CA LEU A 270 -12.99 2.16 -14.74
C LEU A 270 -14.10 2.96 -14.03
N GLY A 271 -13.90 4.26 -13.87
CA GLY A 271 -14.63 5.05 -12.89
C GLY A 271 -14.33 4.58 -11.46
N TRP A 272 -14.84 5.31 -10.47
CA TRP A 272 -14.66 4.94 -9.06
C TRP A 272 -15.44 3.68 -8.67
N GLY A 273 -16.59 3.42 -9.30
CA GLY A 273 -17.37 2.20 -9.08
C GLY A 273 -16.60 0.95 -9.52
N GLY A 274 -16.15 0.91 -10.79
CA GLY A 274 -15.36 -0.21 -11.30
C GLY A 274 -14.00 -0.34 -10.61
N PHE A 275 -13.37 0.77 -10.21
CA PHE A 275 -12.18 0.73 -9.36
C PHE A 275 -12.48 0.05 -8.02
N ALA A 276 -13.55 0.43 -7.33
CA ALA A 276 -13.90 -0.11 -6.01
C ALA A 276 -14.20 -1.61 -6.06
N GLU A 277 -14.92 -2.08 -7.10
CA GLU A 277 -15.18 -3.51 -7.30
C GLU A 277 -13.89 -4.32 -7.46
N LEU A 278 -12.93 -3.80 -8.24
CA LEU A 278 -11.65 -4.46 -8.47
C LEU A 278 -10.72 -4.38 -7.24
N ALA A 279 -10.70 -3.24 -6.54
CA ALA A 279 -9.92 -3.06 -5.33
C ALA A 279 -10.42 -3.93 -4.17
N ASP A 280 -11.73 -4.08 -4.00
CA ASP A 280 -12.34 -4.97 -2.98
C ASP A 280 -12.06 -6.46 -3.25
N ALA A 281 -11.87 -6.84 -4.51
CA ALA A 281 -11.49 -8.19 -4.90
C ALA A 281 -9.98 -8.47 -4.74
N ALA A 282 -9.14 -7.42 -4.71
CA ALA A 282 -7.70 -7.54 -4.64
C ALA A 282 -7.22 -8.00 -3.25
N ARG A 283 -6.17 -8.82 -3.22
CA ARG A 283 -5.54 -9.33 -1.99
C ARG A 283 -4.24 -8.63 -1.63
N ILE A 284 -3.90 -7.58 -2.36
CA ILE A 284 -2.72 -6.74 -2.16
C ILE A 284 -3.15 -5.26 -2.18
N PRO A 285 -2.40 -4.35 -1.55
CA PRO A 285 -2.68 -2.92 -1.63
C PRO A 285 -2.77 -2.43 -3.08
N VAL A 286 -3.71 -1.53 -3.36
CA VAL A 286 -3.93 -0.98 -4.71
C VAL A 286 -3.90 0.55 -4.67
N TYR A 287 -3.12 1.17 -5.55
CA TYR A 287 -3.20 2.60 -5.82
C TYR A 287 -4.13 2.90 -6.99
N ALA A 288 -4.89 3.98 -6.86
CA ALA A 288 -5.70 4.53 -7.95
C ALA A 288 -4.82 5.37 -8.89
N LEU A 289 -4.83 5.12 -10.20
CA LEU A 289 -4.11 5.93 -11.18
C LEU A 289 -4.95 6.26 -12.42
N GLY A 290 -4.67 7.42 -13.02
CA GLY A 290 -5.31 7.90 -14.24
C GLY A 290 -6.39 8.93 -13.92
N GLY A 291 -6.08 10.20 -14.19
CA GLY A 291 -6.99 11.33 -13.97
C GLY A 291 -7.23 11.71 -12.51
N VAL A 292 -6.51 11.10 -11.56
CA VAL A 292 -6.59 11.39 -10.12
C VAL A 292 -5.40 12.24 -9.63
N GLY A 293 -5.58 12.94 -8.52
CA GLY A 293 -4.55 13.71 -7.83
C GLY A 293 -4.72 13.74 -6.31
N PRO A 294 -3.93 14.55 -5.59
CA PRO A 294 -3.96 14.60 -4.12
C PRO A 294 -5.35 14.88 -3.50
N ALA A 295 -6.22 15.62 -4.19
CA ALA A 295 -7.58 15.90 -3.73
C ALA A 295 -8.49 14.65 -3.71
N ASP A 296 -8.13 13.60 -4.45
CA ASP A 296 -8.89 12.35 -4.53
C ASP A 296 -8.50 11.34 -3.45
N ILE A 297 -7.44 11.60 -2.66
CA ILE A 297 -6.94 10.67 -1.64
C ILE A 297 -8.04 10.22 -0.66
N PRO A 298 -8.88 11.11 -0.07
CA PRO A 298 -9.95 10.66 0.82
C PRO A 298 -10.94 9.71 0.14
N ARG A 299 -11.27 9.97 -1.13
CA ARG A 299 -12.16 9.10 -1.92
C ARG A 299 -11.50 7.77 -2.24
N ALA A 300 -10.20 7.77 -2.55
CA ALA A 300 -9.42 6.56 -2.79
C ALA A 300 -9.42 5.66 -1.54
N HIS A 301 -9.15 6.23 -0.36
CA HIS A 301 -9.22 5.50 0.92
C HIS A 301 -10.62 4.93 1.19
N GLY A 302 -11.68 5.68 0.91
CA GLY A 302 -13.07 5.21 1.05
C GLY A 302 -13.41 4.00 0.15
N HIS A 303 -12.60 3.74 -0.89
CA HIS A 303 -12.68 2.57 -1.76
C HIS A 303 -11.56 1.55 -1.51
N TYR A 304 -10.98 1.53 -0.30
CA TYR A 304 -9.89 0.62 0.09
C TYR A 304 -8.62 0.73 -0.77
N ALA A 305 -8.43 1.85 -1.48
CA ALA A 305 -7.14 2.12 -2.10
C ALA A 305 -6.11 2.48 -1.01
N GLN A 306 -4.85 2.11 -1.25
CA GLN A 306 -3.72 2.61 -0.47
C GLN A 306 -3.60 4.13 -0.55
N GLY A 307 -4.03 4.70 -1.69
CA GLY A 307 -3.97 6.12 -2.01
C GLY A 307 -4.01 6.31 -3.52
N ILE A 308 -3.28 7.31 -4.02
CA ILE A 308 -3.20 7.61 -5.45
C ILE A 308 -1.78 7.43 -5.98
N ALA A 309 -1.70 7.03 -7.25
CA ALA A 309 -0.49 7.12 -8.05
C ALA A 309 -0.73 8.09 -9.21
N ALA A 310 0.24 8.97 -9.48
CA ALA A 310 0.09 9.98 -10.52
C ALA A 310 1.42 10.39 -11.15
N ILE A 311 1.33 10.81 -12.41
CA ILE A 311 2.41 11.50 -13.12
C ILE A 311 2.26 13.00 -12.88
N ARG A 312 1.46 13.69 -13.71
CA ARG A 312 1.36 15.16 -13.71
C ARG A 312 1.02 15.74 -12.34
N ALA A 313 0.00 15.20 -11.66
CA ALA A 313 -0.48 15.74 -10.38
C ALA A 313 0.53 15.64 -9.21
N LEU A 314 1.60 14.85 -9.34
CA LEU A 314 2.67 14.73 -8.35
C LEU A 314 4.06 15.16 -8.91
N TRP A 315 4.20 15.28 -10.23
CA TRP A 315 5.47 15.58 -10.90
C TRP A 315 5.56 17.03 -11.40
N GLU A 316 4.44 17.61 -11.80
CA GLU A 316 4.40 18.99 -12.26
C GLU A 316 4.23 19.91 -11.05
N PRO A 317 4.90 21.09 -11.03
CA PRO A 317 4.70 22.05 -9.97
C PRO A 317 3.21 22.41 -9.87
N VAL A 318 2.69 22.53 -8.66
CA VAL A 318 1.39 23.19 -8.48
C VAL A 318 1.59 24.62 -8.97
N SER A 319 1.02 24.95 -10.13
CA SER A 319 0.96 26.34 -10.59
C SER A 319 0.38 27.15 -9.44
N ALA A 320 1.13 28.12 -8.93
CA ALA A 320 0.64 29.05 -7.93
C ALA A 320 -0.67 29.62 -8.51
N ARG A 321 -1.80 29.27 -7.91
CA ARG A 321 -3.08 29.86 -8.28
C ARG A 321 -2.95 31.34 -7.94
N SER A 322 -2.77 32.17 -8.96
CA SER A 322 -2.96 33.62 -8.92
C SER A 322 -4.38 33.96 -8.53
#